data_AF-A0A937QZE1-F1
#
_entry.id   AF-A0A937QZE1-F1
#
_cell.length_a   1.000
_cell.length_b   1.000
_cell.length_c   1.000
_cell.angle_alpha   90.00
_cell.angle_beta   90.00
_cell.angle_gamma   90.00
#
_symmetry.space_group_name_H-M   'P 1'
#
loop_
_entity.id
_entity.type
_entity.pdbx_description
1 polymer ?
#
loop_
_entity_poly.entity_id
_entity_poly.type
_entity_poly.pdbx_seq_one_letter_code
_entity_poly.pdbx_strand_id
1 'polypeptide(L)'
;MRNNTLVLSDMDQTAVLMDYSIYEYQENGKNAVSRYLAETQLEPDSEKYRVAKAMSESFYALVQVEEVLPEIGVEAHDFLRDKRFVLVDIGFSHTAVRGAVIATRILPFDDFAITSGAPLPMDAGMLSKMRPILLQLAKDKESGKNDAQGWTALATSIIRIYLRGESATKVKYGEADIQSVNAPLRRDTRVGRNDPCPCGSGKKHKRCCGTLAPLR
;
A
#
# COMPACT_ATOMS: atom_id res chain seq x y z
N MET A 1 -21.46 17.04 -10.99
CA MET A 1 -21.68 16.85 -12.44
C MET A 1 -21.92 18.21 -13.09
N ARG A 2 -21.32 18.47 -14.25
CA ARG A 2 -21.54 19.68 -15.07
C ARG A 2 -21.75 19.21 -16.51
N ASN A 3 -22.87 19.56 -17.14
CA ASN A 3 -23.23 19.11 -18.50
C ASN A 3 -23.13 17.59 -18.71
N ASN A 4 -23.80 16.80 -17.85
CA ASN A 4 -23.77 15.33 -17.91
C ASN A 4 -22.36 14.69 -17.78
N THR A 5 -21.36 15.47 -17.40
CA THR A 5 -19.98 15.04 -17.18
C THR A 5 -19.68 15.10 -15.68
N LEU A 6 -19.10 14.04 -15.13
CA LEU A 6 -18.59 14.06 -13.76
C LEU A 6 -17.31 14.90 -13.73
N VAL A 7 -17.44 16.17 -13.33
CA VAL A 7 -16.30 17.06 -13.10
C VAL A 7 -15.88 16.90 -11.65
N LEU A 8 -14.75 16.24 -11.42
CA LEU A 8 -14.05 16.17 -10.13
C LEU A 8 -13.04 17.33 -10.11
N SER A 9 -12.98 18.06 -9.00
CA SER A 9 -12.20 19.30 -8.92
C SER A 9 -10.69 19.10 -8.75
N ASP A 10 -10.25 17.86 -8.50
CA ASP A 10 -8.86 17.54 -8.14
C ASP A 10 -8.51 16.07 -8.47
N MET A 11 -7.27 15.82 -8.88
CA MET A 11 -6.76 14.48 -9.22
C MET A 11 -6.74 13.56 -7.99
N ASP A 12 -6.50 14.11 -6.79
CA ASP A 12 -6.48 13.33 -5.56
C ASP A 12 -7.87 12.81 -5.18
N GLN A 13 -8.91 13.61 -5.43
CA GLN A 13 -10.30 13.16 -5.29
C GLN A 13 -10.65 12.06 -6.30
N THR A 14 -10.02 12.09 -7.49
CA THR A 14 -10.20 11.07 -8.52
C THR A 14 -9.55 9.75 -8.10
N ALA A 15 -8.31 9.77 -7.59
CA ALA A 15 -7.63 8.57 -7.13
C ALA A 15 -8.41 7.84 -6.01
N VAL A 16 -8.96 8.62 -5.08
CA VAL A 16 -9.80 8.13 -3.99
C VAL A 16 -11.12 7.54 -4.51
N LEU A 17 -11.77 8.20 -5.48
CA LEU A 17 -13.00 7.68 -6.09
C LEU A 17 -12.75 6.39 -6.89
N MET A 18 -11.62 6.30 -7.60
CA MET A 18 -11.25 5.12 -8.37
C MET A 18 -11.00 3.92 -7.44
N ASP A 19 -10.32 4.12 -6.31
CA ASP A 19 -10.15 3.07 -5.31
C ASP A 19 -11.51 2.54 -4.81
N TYR A 20 -12.41 3.43 -4.42
CA TYR A 20 -13.78 3.04 -4.04
C TYR A 20 -14.49 2.25 -5.15
N SER A 21 -14.37 2.71 -6.41
CA SER A 21 -15.05 2.09 -7.55
C SER A 21 -14.51 0.68 -7.88
N ILE A 22 -13.22 0.44 -7.66
CA ILE A 22 -12.59 -0.86 -7.94
C ILE A 22 -12.96 -1.87 -6.85
N TYR A 23 -12.88 -1.46 -5.59
CA TYR A 23 -12.87 -2.40 -4.46
C TYR A 23 -14.17 -2.44 -3.66
N GLU A 24 -14.87 -1.30 -3.52
CA GLU A 24 -16.03 -1.19 -2.61
C GLU A 24 -17.37 -1.12 -3.34
N TYR A 25 -17.42 -0.52 -4.54
CA TYR A 25 -18.64 -0.47 -5.32
C TYR A 25 -19.05 -1.86 -5.82
N GLN A 26 -20.28 -2.25 -5.52
CA GLN A 26 -20.83 -3.56 -5.90
C GLN A 26 -21.99 -3.40 -6.89
N GLU A 27 -21.97 -4.23 -7.92
CA GLU A 27 -23.06 -4.45 -8.86
C GLU A 27 -23.47 -5.92 -8.76
N ASN A 28 -24.74 -6.19 -8.45
CA ASN A 28 -25.25 -7.54 -8.22
C ASN A 28 -24.43 -8.34 -7.17
N GLY A 29 -23.96 -7.66 -6.13
CA GLY A 29 -23.17 -8.25 -5.04
C GLY A 29 -21.70 -8.55 -5.38
N LYS A 30 -21.19 -8.09 -6.53
CA LYS A 30 -19.79 -8.26 -6.94
C LYS A 30 -19.12 -6.91 -7.20
N ASN A 31 -17.91 -6.72 -6.67
CA ASN A 31 -17.07 -5.57 -7.02
C ASN A 31 -16.36 -5.78 -8.38
N ALA A 32 -15.66 -4.75 -8.87
CA ALA A 32 -14.99 -4.82 -10.17
C ALA A 32 -13.97 -5.96 -10.26
N VAL A 33 -13.19 -6.18 -9.19
CA VAL A 33 -12.18 -7.24 -9.13
C VAL A 33 -12.83 -8.63 -9.18
N SER A 34 -13.92 -8.83 -8.44
CA SER A 34 -14.65 -10.11 -8.40
C SER A 34 -15.32 -10.41 -9.75
N ARG A 35 -15.81 -9.39 -10.46
CA ARG A 35 -16.33 -9.54 -11.82
C ARG A 35 -15.21 -9.91 -12.79
N TYR A 36 -14.07 -9.22 -12.73
CA TYR A 36 -12.89 -9.53 -13.54
C TYR A 36 -12.43 -10.98 -13.38
N LEU A 37 -12.31 -11.47 -12.13
CA LEU A 37 -11.93 -12.86 -11.84
C LEU A 37 -12.96 -13.89 -12.30
N ALA A 38 -14.26 -13.55 -12.29
CA ALA A 38 -15.32 -14.46 -12.74
C ALA A 38 -15.43 -14.55 -14.26
N GLU A 39 -15.11 -13.46 -14.97
CA GLU A 39 -15.24 -13.36 -16.43
C GLU A 39 -13.95 -13.73 -17.16
N THR A 40 -12.80 -13.64 -16.48
CA THR A 40 -11.48 -13.90 -17.08
C THR A 40 -10.94 -15.25 -16.64
N GLN A 41 -10.70 -16.14 -17.59
CA GLN A 41 -9.95 -17.37 -17.34
C GLN A 41 -8.46 -17.03 -17.25
N LEU A 42 -7.94 -16.97 -16.02
CA LEU A 42 -6.51 -16.76 -15.75
C LEU A 42 -5.83 -18.10 -15.50
N GLU A 43 -4.65 -18.28 -16.08
CA GLU A 43 -3.81 -19.43 -15.76
C GLU A 43 -3.46 -19.43 -14.27
N PRO A 44 -3.68 -20.55 -13.55
CA PRO A 44 -3.28 -20.67 -12.15
C PRO A 44 -1.81 -20.29 -11.97
N ASP A 45 -1.53 -19.59 -10.88
CA ASP A 45 -0.18 -19.12 -10.50
C ASP A 45 0.53 -18.16 -11.47
N SER A 46 -0.12 -17.75 -12.56
CA SER A 46 0.38 -16.65 -13.40
C SER A 46 0.50 -15.36 -12.61
N GLU A 47 1.42 -14.47 -13.01
CA GLU A 47 1.56 -13.14 -12.38
C GLU A 47 0.24 -12.37 -12.35
N LYS A 48 -0.53 -12.44 -13.44
CA LYS A 48 -1.86 -11.83 -13.53
C LYS A 48 -2.83 -12.41 -12.51
N TYR A 49 -2.84 -13.73 -12.35
CA TYR A 49 -3.66 -14.40 -11.34
C TYR A 49 -3.25 -13.96 -9.93
N ARG A 50 -1.95 -13.94 -9.62
CA ARG A 50 -1.43 -13.53 -8.31
C ARG A 50 -1.82 -12.10 -7.96
N VAL A 51 -1.70 -11.17 -8.92
CA VAL A 51 -2.13 -9.77 -8.74
C VAL A 51 -3.65 -9.68 -8.56
N ALA A 52 -4.44 -10.32 -9.43
CA ALA A 52 -5.90 -10.27 -9.34
C ALA A 52 -6.42 -10.89 -8.03
N LYS A 53 -5.77 -11.96 -7.55
CA LYS A 53 -6.03 -12.55 -6.24
C LYS A 53 -5.70 -11.57 -5.11
N ALA A 54 -4.51 -10.96 -5.11
CA ALA A 54 -4.12 -9.96 -4.12
C ALA A 54 -5.08 -8.74 -4.11
N MET A 55 -5.56 -8.31 -5.28
CA MET A 55 -6.60 -7.28 -5.38
C MET A 55 -7.92 -7.72 -4.74
N SER A 56 -8.33 -8.98 -4.93
CA SER A 56 -9.57 -9.52 -4.36
C SER A 56 -9.50 -9.71 -2.84
N GLU A 57 -8.30 -9.95 -2.32
CA GLU A 57 -7.99 -10.10 -0.89
C GLU A 57 -7.55 -8.77 -0.25
N SER A 58 -7.57 -7.67 -1.02
CA SER A 58 -7.11 -6.38 -0.55
C SER A 58 -7.97 -5.83 0.59
N PHE A 59 -7.35 -5.02 1.44
CA PHE A 59 -8.04 -4.43 2.58
C PHE A 59 -7.50 -3.04 2.89
N TYR A 60 -8.35 -2.18 3.48
CA TYR A 60 -7.94 -0.87 3.95
C TYR A 60 -7.29 -0.97 5.34
N ALA A 61 -6.18 -0.27 5.54
CA ALA A 61 -5.38 -0.31 6.76
C ALA A 61 -4.93 1.07 7.21
N LEU A 62 -4.67 1.20 8.52
CA LEU A 62 -3.88 2.29 9.10
C LEU A 62 -2.50 1.73 9.42
N VAL A 63 -1.50 2.13 8.64
CA VAL A 63 -0.15 1.56 8.74
C VAL A 63 0.81 2.61 9.28
N GLN A 64 1.59 2.23 10.30
CA GLN A 64 2.74 3.00 10.75
C GLN A 64 4.03 2.45 10.17
N VAL A 65 4.91 3.35 9.75
CA VAL A 65 6.29 3.04 9.38
C VAL A 65 7.09 2.73 10.66
N GLU A 66 7.48 1.47 10.86
CA GLU A 66 8.36 1.07 11.96
C GLU A 66 9.83 1.26 11.58
N GLU A 67 10.20 0.95 10.34
CA GLU A 67 11.56 1.11 9.81
C GLU A 67 11.53 1.37 8.30
N VAL A 68 12.49 2.14 7.78
CA VAL A 68 12.64 2.41 6.35
C VAL A 68 13.67 1.45 5.75
N LEU A 69 13.32 0.78 4.66
CA LEU A 69 14.19 -0.13 3.92
C LEU A 69 14.63 0.55 2.61
N PRO A 70 15.85 1.09 2.52
CA PRO A 70 16.29 1.85 1.35
C PRO A 70 16.16 1.05 0.04
N GLU A 71 15.63 1.68 -1.01
CA GLU A 71 15.38 1.08 -2.34
C GLU A 71 14.39 -0.10 -2.36
N ILE A 72 13.70 -0.35 -1.26
CA ILE A 72 12.75 -1.46 -1.13
C ILE A 72 11.37 -0.94 -0.71
N GLY A 73 11.30 -0.23 0.42
CA GLY A 73 10.03 0.15 1.03
C GLY A 73 10.15 0.42 2.51
N VAL A 74 9.22 -0.09 3.31
CA VAL A 74 9.19 0.07 4.76
C VAL A 74 8.76 -1.20 5.48
N GLU A 75 9.25 -1.42 6.69
CA GLU A 75 8.59 -2.30 7.66
C GLU A 75 7.40 -1.55 8.24
N ALA A 76 6.20 -2.12 8.12
CA ALA A 76 4.94 -1.48 8.46
C ALA A 76 4.15 -2.29 9.49
N HIS A 77 3.47 -1.58 10.39
CA HIS A 77 2.53 -2.16 11.36
C HIS A 77 1.10 -1.67 11.10
N ASP A 78 0.18 -2.58 10.78
CA ASP A 78 -1.27 -2.33 10.76
C ASP A 78 -1.82 -2.45 12.19
N PHE A 79 -2.13 -1.32 12.81
CA PHE A 79 -2.65 -1.28 14.17
C PHE A 79 -4.05 -1.87 14.33
N LEU A 80 -4.84 -1.91 13.25
CA LEU A 80 -6.23 -2.40 13.33
C LEU A 80 -6.26 -3.94 13.41
N ARG A 81 -5.28 -4.57 12.78
CA ARG A 81 -5.16 -6.03 12.70
C ARG A 81 -4.03 -6.58 13.56
N ASP A 82 -3.20 -5.71 14.12
CA ASP A 82 -1.96 -6.04 14.81
C ASP A 82 -1.06 -6.97 13.98
N LYS A 83 -0.82 -6.56 12.73
CA LYS A 83 0.00 -7.32 11.77
C LYS A 83 1.16 -6.47 11.28
N ARG A 84 2.32 -7.11 11.15
CA ARG A 84 3.52 -6.53 10.56
C ARG A 84 3.78 -7.14 9.19
N PHE A 85 4.25 -6.33 8.26
CA PHE A 85 4.62 -6.75 6.91
C PHE A 85 5.61 -5.77 6.30
N VAL A 86 6.34 -6.21 5.27
CA VAL A 86 7.13 -5.31 4.43
C VAL A 86 6.21 -4.72 3.37
N LEU A 87 6.08 -3.39 3.37
CA LEU A 87 5.38 -2.65 2.32
C LEU A 87 6.42 -2.21 1.28
N VAL A 88 6.37 -2.83 0.09
CA VAL A 88 7.31 -2.54 -1.01
C VAL A 88 6.82 -1.34 -1.79
N ASP A 89 7.62 -0.27 -1.77
CA ASP A 89 7.42 0.97 -2.53
C ASP A 89 8.72 1.78 -2.52
N ILE A 90 9.41 1.84 -3.66
CA ILE A 90 10.70 2.53 -3.79
C ILE A 90 10.56 4.03 -3.51
N GLY A 91 9.53 4.68 -4.08
CA GLY A 91 9.32 6.12 -3.90
C GLY A 91 8.97 6.46 -2.46
N PHE A 92 8.18 5.61 -1.80
CA PHE A 92 7.89 5.77 -0.39
C PHE A 92 9.13 5.52 0.47
N SER A 93 10.02 4.59 0.11
CA SER A 93 11.27 4.37 0.85
C SER A 93 12.18 5.61 0.90
N HIS A 94 12.08 6.51 -0.08
CA HIS A 94 12.85 7.76 -0.14
C HIS A 94 12.24 8.91 0.65
N THR A 95 10.94 8.84 0.92
CA THR A 95 10.16 9.96 1.49
C THR A 95 9.56 9.63 2.86
N ALA A 96 9.46 8.35 3.21
CA ALA A 96 8.92 7.87 4.47
C ALA A 96 9.78 8.30 5.65
N VAL A 97 9.12 8.61 6.75
CA VAL A 97 9.75 8.90 8.03
C VAL A 97 9.23 7.88 9.04
N ARG A 98 10.14 7.34 9.86
CA ARG A 98 9.76 6.44 10.95
C ARG A 98 8.71 7.09 11.86
N GLY A 99 7.67 6.33 12.19
CA GLY A 99 6.53 6.78 12.97
C GLY A 99 5.42 7.43 12.15
N ALA A 100 5.65 7.74 10.86
CA ALA A 100 4.60 8.23 9.97
C ALA A 100 3.46 7.22 9.87
N VAL A 101 2.23 7.72 9.86
CA VAL A 101 1.02 6.90 9.71
C VAL A 101 0.34 7.27 8.41
N ILE A 102 -0.03 6.27 7.62
CA ILE A 102 -0.84 6.45 6.42
C ILE A 102 -2.06 5.54 6.47
N ALA A 103 -3.15 6.00 5.87
CA ALA A 103 -4.33 5.21 5.59
C ALA A 103 -4.28 4.81 4.11
N THR A 104 -4.24 3.51 3.82
CA THR A 104 -4.07 3.03 2.43
C THR A 104 -4.66 1.65 2.26
N ARG A 105 -4.92 1.26 1.00
CA ARG A 105 -5.31 -0.10 0.67
C ARG A 105 -4.07 -0.96 0.47
N ILE A 106 -4.06 -2.09 1.14
CA ILE A 106 -3.01 -3.09 1.12
C ILE A 106 -3.42 -4.23 0.20
N LEU A 107 -2.53 -4.58 -0.73
CA LEU A 107 -2.60 -5.79 -1.55
C LEU A 107 -1.59 -6.79 -0.96
N PRO A 108 -2.07 -7.85 -0.29
CA PRO A 108 -1.20 -8.83 0.33
C PRO A 108 -0.60 -9.79 -0.71
N PHE A 109 0.70 -10.07 -0.58
CA PHE A 109 1.39 -11.21 -1.18
C PHE A 109 1.99 -12.08 -0.06
N ASP A 110 2.55 -13.23 -0.42
CA ASP A 110 3.05 -14.21 0.55
C ASP A 110 4.17 -13.64 1.45
N ASP A 111 5.10 -12.87 0.86
CA ASP A 111 6.30 -12.36 1.56
C ASP A 111 6.28 -10.84 1.81
N PHE A 112 5.39 -10.10 1.13
CA PHE A 112 5.35 -8.65 1.19
C PHE A 112 3.94 -8.13 0.87
N ALA A 113 3.75 -6.82 0.98
CA ALA A 113 2.56 -6.16 0.50
C ALA A 113 2.93 -4.97 -0.38
N ILE A 114 1.97 -4.55 -1.22
CA ILE A 114 2.04 -3.28 -1.96
C ILE A 114 0.79 -2.46 -1.63
N THR A 115 0.79 -1.19 -2.02
CA THR A 115 -0.39 -0.35 -1.94
C THR A 115 -1.20 -0.39 -3.24
N SER A 116 -2.49 -0.04 -3.12
CA SER A 116 -3.32 0.38 -4.24
C SER A 116 -4.06 1.67 -3.86
N GLY A 117 -4.37 2.51 -4.85
CA GLY A 117 -5.03 3.78 -4.63
C GLY A 117 -4.09 4.84 -4.01
N ALA A 118 -4.67 5.86 -3.40
CA ALA A 118 -3.91 6.95 -2.80
C ALA A 118 -3.58 6.66 -1.33
N PRO A 119 -2.30 6.60 -0.93
CA PRO A 119 -1.95 6.61 0.49
C PRO A 119 -2.27 7.98 1.09
N LEU A 120 -3.05 7.99 2.16
CA LEU A 120 -3.52 9.21 2.82
C LEU A 120 -2.72 9.45 4.11
N PRO A 121 -1.90 10.51 4.20
CA PRO A 121 -1.16 10.82 5.41
C PRO A 121 -2.08 11.10 6.59
N MET A 122 -1.80 10.48 7.74
CA MET A 122 -2.60 10.59 8.96
C MET A 122 -1.88 11.45 9.98
N ASP A 123 -2.23 12.74 10.04
CA ASP A 123 -1.79 13.62 11.11
C ASP A 123 -2.63 13.45 12.38
N ALA A 124 -2.18 14.05 13.50
CA ALA A 124 -2.88 13.97 14.79
C ALA A 124 -4.33 14.50 14.71
N GLY A 125 -4.58 15.49 13.85
CA GLY A 125 -5.93 16.04 13.62
C GLY A 125 -6.85 15.03 12.94
N MET A 126 -6.35 14.33 11.92
CA MET A 126 -7.08 13.26 11.24
C MET A 126 -7.33 12.06 12.15
N LEU A 127 -6.31 11.62 12.89
CA LEU A 127 -6.42 10.51 13.84
C LEU A 127 -7.49 10.81 14.91
N SER A 128 -7.53 12.04 15.41
CA SER A 128 -8.56 12.48 16.37
C SER A 128 -9.98 12.40 15.77
N LYS A 129 -10.16 12.85 14.51
CA LYS A 129 -11.44 12.75 13.79
C LYS A 129 -11.86 11.31 13.51
N MET A 130 -10.89 10.41 13.31
CA MET A 130 -11.13 9.00 13.08
C MET A 130 -11.39 8.20 14.36
N ARG A 131 -10.96 8.69 15.53
CA ARG A 131 -11.07 7.99 16.81
C ARG A 131 -12.46 7.37 17.07
N PRO A 132 -13.60 8.05 16.83
CA PRO A 132 -14.92 7.44 17.05
C PRO A 132 -15.18 6.21 16.19
N ILE A 133 -14.75 6.25 14.92
CA ILE A 133 -14.91 5.15 13.96
C ILE A 133 -14.01 3.97 14.37
N LEU A 134 -12.76 4.26 14.74
CA LEU A 134 -11.82 3.25 15.20
C LEU A 134 -12.31 2.53 16.46
N LEU A 135 -12.87 3.29 17.42
CA LEU A 135 -13.48 2.72 18.62
C LEU A 135 -14.71 1.86 18.30
N GLN A 136 -15.52 2.27 17.33
CA GLN A 136 -16.68 1.47 16.91
C GLN A 136 -16.22 0.16 16.26
N LEU A 137 -15.23 0.19 15.37
CA LEU A 137 -14.67 -1.01 14.74
C LEU A 137 -14.04 -1.96 15.75
N ALA A 138 -13.35 -1.44 16.76
CA ALA A 138 -12.82 -2.26 17.85
C ALA A 138 -13.95 -3.02 18.58
N LYS A 139 -15.05 -2.33 18.90
CA LYS A 139 -16.24 -2.95 19.52
C LYS A 139 -16.92 -3.98 18.61
N ASP A 140 -17.02 -3.69 17.32
CA ASP A 140 -17.61 -4.61 16.34
C ASP A 140 -16.75 -5.88 16.20
N LYS A 141 -15.42 -5.73 16.23
CA LYS A 141 -14.47 -6.84 16.25
C LYS A 141 -14.59 -7.69 17.53
N GLU A 142 -14.67 -7.06 18.70
CA GLU A 142 -14.88 -7.76 19.98
C GLU A 142 -16.21 -8.50 20.06
N SER A 143 -17.26 -7.96 19.45
CA SER A 143 -18.59 -8.57 19.40
C SER A 143 -18.77 -9.62 18.28
N GLY A 144 -17.71 -9.91 17.51
CA GLY A 144 -17.75 -10.89 16.41
C GLY A 144 -18.49 -10.41 15.16
N LYS A 145 -18.91 -9.14 15.11
CA LYS A 145 -19.54 -8.50 13.94
C LYS A 145 -18.49 -8.02 12.93
N ASN A 146 -17.54 -8.88 12.61
CA ASN A 146 -16.45 -8.56 11.70
C ASN A 146 -16.80 -9.03 10.28
N ASP A 147 -17.92 -8.53 9.75
CA ASP A 147 -18.31 -8.82 8.37
C ASP A 147 -17.60 -7.85 7.40
N ALA A 148 -17.61 -8.20 6.11
CA ALA A 148 -17.05 -7.36 5.06
C ALA A 148 -17.62 -5.93 5.07
N GLN A 149 -18.82 -5.71 5.64
CA GLN A 149 -19.48 -4.41 5.70
C GLN A 149 -18.77 -3.46 6.68
N GLY A 150 -18.23 -3.96 7.79
CA GLY A 150 -17.46 -3.15 8.74
C GLY A 150 -16.19 -2.55 8.13
N TRP A 151 -15.47 -3.34 7.34
CA TRP A 151 -14.24 -2.88 6.67
C TRP A 151 -14.54 -1.91 5.51
N THR A 152 -15.59 -2.16 4.73
CA THR A 152 -16.08 -1.22 3.71
C THR A 152 -16.52 0.10 4.35
N ALA A 153 -17.16 0.06 5.52
CA ALA A 153 -17.55 1.26 6.27
C ALA A 153 -16.34 2.06 6.79
N LEU A 154 -15.26 1.38 7.20
CA LEU A 154 -13.98 2.03 7.54
C LEU A 154 -13.40 2.76 6.33
N ALA A 155 -13.19 2.05 5.22
CA ALA A 155 -12.62 2.62 4.00
C ALA A 155 -13.42 3.84 3.54
N THR A 156 -14.76 3.71 3.49
CA THR A 156 -15.67 4.79 3.13
C THR A 156 -15.57 5.98 4.09
N SER A 157 -15.46 5.72 5.39
CA SER A 157 -15.34 6.77 6.41
C SER A 157 -14.03 7.54 6.29
N ILE A 158 -12.91 6.85 6.10
CA ILE A 158 -11.59 7.46 5.87
C ILE A 158 -11.63 8.37 4.65
N ILE A 159 -12.11 7.83 3.54
CA ILE A 159 -12.28 8.54 2.27
C ILE A 159 -13.13 9.80 2.46
N ARG A 160 -14.29 9.69 3.12
CA ARG A 160 -15.17 10.84 3.36
C ARG A 160 -14.55 11.90 4.25
N ILE A 161 -13.84 11.51 5.32
CA ILE A 161 -13.15 12.46 6.20
C ILE A 161 -12.08 13.22 5.43
N TYR A 162 -11.33 12.52 4.58
CA TYR A 162 -10.28 13.10 3.76
C TYR A 162 -10.85 14.07 2.72
N LEU A 163 -11.90 13.67 1.99
CA LEU A 163 -12.55 14.51 0.97
C LEU A 163 -13.28 15.74 1.55
N ARG A 164 -13.77 15.67 2.79
CA ARG A 164 -14.44 16.80 3.47
C ARG A 164 -13.49 17.74 4.19
N GLY A 165 -12.24 17.31 4.42
CA GLY A 165 -11.22 18.13 5.05
C GLY A 165 -10.46 18.97 4.01
N GLU A 166 -9.94 20.12 4.43
CA GLU A 166 -8.97 20.92 3.63
C GLU A 166 -7.66 20.15 3.34
N SER A 167 -7.47 18.98 3.95
CA SER A 167 -6.28 18.15 3.84
C SER A 167 -6.20 17.31 2.58
N ALA A 168 -7.21 17.31 1.70
CA ALA A 168 -7.10 16.73 0.36
C ALA A 168 -5.85 17.27 -0.39
N THR A 169 -5.44 18.49 -0.07
CA THR A 169 -4.27 19.20 -0.62
C THR A 169 -2.89 18.69 -0.17
N LYS A 170 -2.81 17.70 0.74
CA LYS A 170 -1.54 17.21 1.32
C LYS A 170 -0.96 15.97 0.62
N VAL A 171 -1.73 15.31 -0.24
CA VAL A 171 -1.19 14.29 -1.16
C VAL A 171 -0.85 15.02 -2.45
N LYS A 172 0.35 14.79 -2.99
CA LYS A 172 0.72 15.32 -4.30
C LYS A 172 1.41 14.20 -5.05
N TYR A 173 0.85 13.85 -6.20
CA TYR A 173 1.57 13.07 -7.21
C TYR A 173 2.47 14.04 -7.99
N GLY A 174 3.69 14.22 -7.50
CA GLY A 174 4.76 14.86 -8.25
C GLY A 174 5.74 13.80 -8.73
N GLU A 175 6.47 14.07 -9.81
CA GLU A 175 7.80 13.50 -9.94
C GLU A 175 8.52 13.92 -8.65
N ALA A 176 8.94 12.95 -7.81
CA ALA A 176 9.98 13.24 -6.85
C ALA A 176 11.06 13.97 -7.64
N ASP A 177 11.53 15.13 -7.17
CA ASP A 177 12.46 15.98 -7.89
C ASP A 177 13.72 15.14 -8.20
N ILE A 178 13.71 14.41 -9.32
CA ILE A 178 14.85 13.73 -9.89
C ILE A 178 15.64 14.90 -10.44
N GLN A 179 16.35 15.61 -9.57
CA GLN A 179 17.40 16.51 -10.01
C GLN A 179 18.33 15.68 -10.88
N SER A 180 18.11 15.82 -12.18
CA SER A 180 18.96 15.46 -13.30
C SER A 180 20.24 14.72 -12.92
N VAL A 181 20.13 13.43 -12.62
CA VAL A 181 21.26 12.51 -12.82
C VAL A 181 21.33 12.15 -14.31
N ASN A 182 21.50 13.18 -15.15
CA ASN A 182 22.14 13.07 -16.46
C ASN A 182 23.66 12.91 -16.28
N ALA A 183 24.07 12.11 -15.29
CA ALA A 183 25.38 11.51 -15.28
C ALA A 183 25.21 10.17 -16.01
N PRO A 184 26.05 9.83 -17.01
CA PRO A 184 26.04 8.47 -17.52
C PRO A 184 26.19 7.54 -16.31
N LEU A 185 25.27 6.59 -16.17
CA LEU A 185 25.34 5.49 -15.21
C LEU A 185 26.78 4.98 -15.20
N ARG A 186 27.58 5.42 -14.21
CA ARG A 186 28.80 4.70 -13.87
C ARG A 186 28.25 3.37 -13.40
N ARG A 187 28.57 2.30 -14.14
CA ARG A 187 28.36 0.95 -13.65
C ARG A 187 29.16 0.85 -12.37
N ASP A 188 28.53 1.12 -11.23
CA ASP A 188 29.15 0.83 -9.97
C ASP A 188 29.49 -0.65 -9.98
N THR A 189 30.75 -0.91 -9.67
CA THR A 189 31.41 -2.20 -9.81
C THR A 189 30.55 -3.28 -9.16
N ARG A 190 30.04 -4.20 -9.98
CA ARG A 190 29.40 -5.43 -9.49
C ARG A 190 30.29 -6.02 -8.41
N VAL A 191 29.78 -6.12 -7.17
CA VAL A 191 30.52 -6.73 -6.05
C VAL A 191 30.96 -8.12 -6.48
N GLY A 192 32.27 -8.31 -6.57
CA GLY A 192 32.86 -9.58 -6.96
C GLY A 192 32.52 -10.66 -5.96
N ARG A 193 32.31 -11.89 -6.42
CA ARG A 193 32.04 -13.06 -5.54
C ARG A 193 33.04 -13.19 -4.38
N ASN A 194 34.26 -12.68 -4.50
CA ASN A 194 35.30 -12.79 -3.47
C ASN A 194 35.48 -11.54 -2.60
N ASP A 195 34.78 -10.44 -2.91
CA ASP A 195 34.92 -9.16 -2.20
C ASP A 195 34.27 -9.24 -0.80
N PRO A 196 34.65 -8.36 0.14
CA PRO A 196 33.97 -8.23 1.42
C PRO A 196 32.46 -8.05 1.22
N CYS A 197 31.66 -8.79 1.96
CA CYS A 197 30.22 -8.77 1.80
C CYS A 197 29.65 -7.44 2.31
N PRO A 198 28.79 -6.76 1.54
CA PRO A 198 28.28 -5.43 1.89
C PRO A 198 27.36 -5.42 3.13
N CYS A 199 26.90 -6.58 3.60
CA CYS A 199 26.14 -6.72 4.85
C CYS A 199 26.98 -6.54 6.13
N GLY A 200 28.28 -6.20 6.01
CA GLY A 200 29.14 -5.94 7.16
C GLY A 200 29.60 -7.18 7.92
N SER A 201 29.31 -8.39 7.43
CA SER A 201 29.64 -9.64 8.12
C SER A 201 31.14 -9.98 8.20
N GLY A 202 31.99 -9.22 7.51
CA GLY A 202 33.42 -9.49 7.34
C GLY A 202 33.73 -10.72 6.47
N LYS A 203 32.72 -11.43 5.95
CA LYS A 203 32.88 -12.60 5.08
C LYS A 203 32.96 -12.19 3.60
N LYS A 204 33.50 -13.07 2.75
CA LYS A 204 33.47 -12.89 1.28
C LYS A 204 32.04 -13.04 0.74
N HIS A 205 31.65 -12.25 -0.26
CA HIS A 205 30.28 -12.20 -0.80
C HIS A 205 29.72 -13.58 -1.15
N LYS A 206 30.48 -14.45 -1.82
CA LYS A 206 30.08 -15.84 -2.18
C LYS A 206 29.84 -16.80 -1.02
N ARG A 207 30.25 -16.43 0.20
CA ARG A 207 30.09 -17.22 1.43
C ARG A 207 29.14 -16.53 2.42
N CYS A 208 28.42 -15.52 1.97
CA CYS A 208 27.43 -14.78 2.75
C CYS A 208 26.21 -14.52 1.87
N CYS A 209 25.91 -13.28 1.52
CA CYS A 209 24.72 -12.93 0.71
C CYS A 209 24.72 -13.57 -0.70
N GLY A 210 25.88 -13.91 -1.26
CA GLY A 210 26.00 -14.60 -2.55
C GLY A 210 25.78 -16.11 -2.49
N THR A 211 25.31 -16.65 -1.36
CA THR A 211 25.03 -18.08 -1.14
C THR A 211 23.53 -18.32 -1.05
N LEU A 212 22.78 -17.96 -2.10
CA LEU A 212 21.49 -18.60 -2.33
C LEU A 212 21.78 -20.01 -2.85
N ALA A 213 21.92 -20.98 -1.94
CA ALA A 213 21.85 -22.39 -2.29
C ALA A 213 20.37 -22.77 -2.44
N PRO A 214 19.98 -23.57 -3.45
CA PRO A 214 18.60 -24.03 -3.57
C PRO A 214 18.28 -24.96 -2.39
N LEU A 215 17.11 -24.76 -1.79
CA LEU A 215 16.50 -25.73 -0.88
C LEU A 215 16.42 -27.08 -1.63
N ARG A 216 17.06 -28.10 -1.07
CA ARG A 216 16.91 -29.51 -1.47
C ARG A 216 15.92 -30.18 -0.54
#